data_AF-A0A7C6BJV8-F1
#
_entry.id   AF-A0A7C6BJV8-F1
#
_cell.length_a   1.000
_cell.length_b   1.000
_cell.length_c   1.000
_cell.angle_alpha   90.00
_cell.angle_beta   90.00
_cell.angle_gamma   90.00
#
_symmetry.space_group_name_H-M   'P 1'
#
loop_
_entity.id
_entity.type
_entity.pdbx_description
1 polymer ?
#
loop_
_entity_poly.entity_id
_entity_poly.type
_entity_poly.pdbx_seq_one_letter_code
_entity_poly.pdbx_strand_id
1 'polypeptide(L)'
;MAKNRIFNIADLPLEVAILLIAGLMMLITGILLFPVSTGALPYYENGLYGLLLFIFALQIVTLGKTPFGDMSRSKPLIVIGVIIAAIGIVTCFIPDLLSQIPRILLFICFAPGGFLLLLQMFLSQEKLRTWVKYGGIFKHLIVGCGAVYVLSILIGLLILVQSMLTTAMTAVVGLIFGVAIIYLALVLRKIYLTYPEAENTNPGTVELSTDKMMLLITGVFMLLLGILLIPVNLSQLPFSGSAQLGLLMVIFAIQMLASGSTPIGPFPRNWLMIIFGLLFAALGIISSIIPGILVKPLTILIGLLNIIGGCITLVKTLLPRLKKPPKSGGQVPPILHKLFATQLIMGFLSILFGSSMLVSHLLPGLVVGVVLFANGCVLMYLMSILLTLDKMISQKAKMSDASS
;
A
#
# COMPACT_ATOMS: atom_id res chain seq x y z
N MET A 1 -32.69 16.41 -12.93
CA MET A 1 -31.29 16.65 -13.34
C MET A 1 -30.36 15.77 -12.52
N ALA A 2 -29.76 14.76 -13.13
CA ALA A 2 -28.80 13.87 -12.49
C ALA A 2 -27.50 14.63 -12.21
N LYS A 3 -27.34 15.14 -10.98
CA LYS A 3 -26.08 15.73 -10.50
C LYS A 3 -25.01 14.64 -10.62
N ASN A 4 -24.03 14.82 -11.51
CA ASN A 4 -23.01 13.82 -11.84
C ASN A 4 -22.29 13.32 -10.58
N ARG A 5 -22.77 12.20 -9.99
CA ARG A 5 -22.22 11.55 -8.78
C ARG A 5 -20.72 11.24 -8.88
N ILE A 6 -20.21 11.17 -10.10
CA ILE A 6 -18.82 10.85 -10.46
C ILE A 6 -17.82 11.90 -9.93
N PHE A 7 -18.22 13.17 -9.79
CA PHE A 7 -17.35 14.26 -9.31
C PHE A 7 -17.53 14.62 -7.84
N ASN A 8 -18.44 13.96 -7.11
CA ASN A 8 -18.60 14.20 -5.68
C ASN A 8 -17.38 13.67 -4.91
N ILE A 9 -17.03 14.39 -3.85
CA ILE A 9 -16.05 13.94 -2.85
C ILE A 9 -16.55 12.60 -2.30
N ALA A 10 -15.72 11.57 -2.44
CA ALA A 10 -16.01 10.24 -1.98
C ALA A 10 -15.19 10.00 -0.73
N ASP A 11 -15.86 9.91 0.43
CA ASP A 11 -15.18 9.47 1.63
C ASP A 11 -15.04 7.95 1.63
N LEU A 12 -13.77 7.51 1.52
CA LEU A 12 -13.36 6.12 1.54
C LEU A 12 -12.34 5.95 2.67
N PRO A 13 -12.75 5.40 3.82
CA PRO A 13 -11.84 5.09 4.92
C PRO A 13 -10.65 4.25 4.43
N LEU A 14 -9.47 4.50 4.99
CA LEU A 14 -8.23 3.82 4.57
C LEU A 14 -8.36 2.30 4.69
N GLU A 15 -9.01 1.84 5.76
CA GLU A 15 -9.30 0.42 5.98
C GLU A 15 -10.12 -0.18 4.84
N VAL A 16 -11.18 0.51 4.41
CA VAL A 16 -12.02 0.08 3.30
C VAL A 16 -11.21 0.03 2.01
N ALA A 17 -10.35 1.01 1.76
CA ALA A 17 -9.47 1.03 0.59
C ALA A 17 -8.52 -0.19 0.55
N ILE A 18 -7.85 -0.49 1.67
CA ILE A 18 -6.93 -1.63 1.74
C ILE A 18 -7.70 -2.95 1.61
N LEU A 19 -8.87 -3.08 2.24
CA LEU A 19 -9.72 -4.27 2.10
C LEU A 19 -10.23 -4.45 0.66
N LEU A 20 -10.61 -3.38 -0.03
CA LEU A 20 -11.02 -3.46 -1.44
C LEU A 20 -9.87 -3.95 -2.32
N ILE A 21 -8.64 -3.49 -2.10
CA ILE A 21 -7.46 -3.98 -2.82
C ILE A 21 -7.18 -5.46 -2.48
N ALA A 22 -7.29 -5.85 -1.21
CA ALA A 22 -7.10 -7.24 -0.78
C ALA A 22 -8.15 -8.19 -1.40
N GLY A 23 -9.42 -7.77 -1.40
CA GLY A 23 -10.51 -8.53 -2.00
C GLY A 23 -10.37 -8.61 -3.53
N LEU A 24 -9.98 -7.52 -4.18
CA LEU A 24 -9.66 -7.49 -5.61
C LEU A 24 -8.49 -8.44 -5.94
N MET A 25 -7.47 -8.49 -5.09
CA MET A 25 -6.35 -9.42 -5.23
C MET A 25 -6.81 -10.88 -5.20
N MET A 26 -7.62 -11.25 -4.23
CA MET A 26 -8.14 -12.61 -4.12
C MET A 26 -9.08 -12.96 -5.29
N LEU A 27 -9.91 -12.02 -5.75
CA LEU A 27 -10.73 -12.21 -6.94
C LEU A 27 -9.89 -12.43 -8.20
N ILE A 28 -8.94 -11.53 -8.46
CA ILE A 28 -8.07 -11.64 -9.64
C ILE A 28 -7.28 -12.95 -9.58
N THR A 29 -6.72 -13.29 -8.43
CA THR A 29 -6.02 -14.57 -8.23
C THR A 29 -6.94 -15.75 -8.55
N GLY A 30 -8.16 -15.78 -8.00
CA GLY A 30 -9.14 -16.83 -8.27
C GLY A 30 -9.51 -16.93 -9.75
N ILE A 31 -9.69 -15.81 -10.45
CA ILE A 31 -9.99 -15.80 -11.90
C ILE A 31 -8.78 -16.35 -12.69
N LEU A 32 -7.57 -15.90 -12.38
CA LEU A 32 -6.36 -16.26 -13.11
C LEU A 32 -5.91 -17.71 -12.84
N LEU A 33 -6.27 -18.29 -11.70
CA LEU A 33 -5.91 -19.68 -11.39
C LEU A 33 -6.61 -20.71 -12.30
N PHE A 34 -7.75 -20.38 -12.92
CA PHE A 34 -8.40 -21.27 -13.91
C PHE A 34 -7.52 -21.51 -15.16
N PRO A 35 -7.10 -20.48 -15.93
CA PRO A 35 -6.20 -20.69 -17.07
C PRO A 35 -4.81 -21.20 -16.64
N VAL A 36 -4.36 -20.91 -15.42
CA VAL A 36 -3.13 -21.52 -14.87
C VAL A 36 -3.31 -23.03 -14.68
N SER A 37 -4.48 -23.48 -14.20
CA SER A 37 -4.75 -24.91 -13.97
C SER A 37 -4.74 -25.74 -15.26
N THR A 38 -5.05 -25.11 -16.40
CA THR A 38 -4.96 -25.73 -17.74
C THR A 38 -3.58 -25.56 -18.39
N GLY A 39 -2.61 -24.95 -17.70
CA GLY A 39 -1.28 -24.66 -18.22
C GLY A 39 -1.22 -23.55 -19.28
N ALA A 40 -2.31 -22.79 -19.45
CA ALA A 40 -2.38 -21.74 -20.46
C ALA A 40 -1.62 -20.46 -20.07
N LEU A 41 -1.44 -20.21 -18.77
CA LEU A 41 -0.74 -19.04 -18.24
C LEU A 41 0.31 -19.44 -17.19
N PRO A 42 1.47 -18.76 -17.14
CA PRO A 42 2.45 -18.96 -16.09
C PRO A 42 1.95 -18.37 -14.76
N TYR A 43 2.32 -19.00 -13.65
CA TYR A 43 1.94 -18.57 -12.31
C TYR A 43 3.17 -18.29 -11.45
N TYR A 44 3.26 -17.07 -10.94
CA TYR A 44 4.33 -16.64 -10.04
C TYR A 44 3.83 -16.56 -8.59
N GLU A 45 4.00 -17.65 -7.86
CA GLU A 45 3.51 -17.83 -6.49
C GLU A 45 4.12 -16.81 -5.50
N ASN A 46 5.44 -16.58 -5.59
CA ASN A 46 6.15 -15.64 -4.72
C ASN A 46 5.62 -14.20 -4.87
N GLY A 47 5.14 -13.82 -6.06
CA GLY A 47 4.51 -12.52 -6.30
C GLY A 47 3.18 -12.35 -5.56
N LEU A 48 2.34 -13.39 -5.51
CA LEU A 48 1.11 -13.40 -4.72
C LEU A 48 1.42 -13.30 -3.23
N TYR A 49 2.34 -14.13 -2.74
CA TYR A 49 2.69 -14.16 -1.32
C TYR A 49 3.32 -12.87 -0.83
N GLY A 50 4.24 -12.30 -1.61
CA GLY A 50 4.84 -11.01 -1.29
C GLY A 50 3.81 -9.88 -1.26
N LEU A 51 2.84 -9.89 -2.19
CA LEU A 51 1.74 -8.93 -2.20
C LEU A 51 0.81 -9.05 -0.98
N LEU A 52 0.45 -10.28 -0.58
CA LEU A 52 -0.39 -10.51 0.60
C LEU A 52 0.32 -10.04 1.89
N LEU A 53 1.59 -10.38 2.06
CA LEU A 53 2.40 -9.89 3.19
C LEU A 53 2.50 -8.37 3.19
N PHE A 54 2.68 -7.77 2.02
CA PHE A 54 2.73 -6.32 1.89
C PHE A 54 1.41 -5.65 2.31
N ILE A 55 0.26 -6.22 1.94
CA ILE A 55 -1.05 -5.71 2.38
C ILE A 55 -1.23 -5.84 3.90
N PHE A 56 -0.84 -6.98 4.50
CA PHE A 56 -0.88 -7.12 5.96
C PHE A 56 0.02 -6.10 6.65
N ALA A 57 1.24 -5.92 6.15
CA ALA A 57 2.18 -4.94 6.66
C ALA A 57 1.60 -3.52 6.60
N LEU A 58 0.91 -3.17 5.51
CA LEU A 58 0.23 -1.89 5.40
C LEU A 58 -0.87 -1.71 6.45
N GLN A 59 -1.69 -2.73 6.72
CA GLN A 59 -2.70 -2.64 7.78
C GLN A 59 -2.05 -2.43 9.16
N ILE A 60 -0.94 -3.12 9.44
CA ILE A 60 -0.19 -2.99 10.69
C ILE A 60 0.41 -1.57 10.83
N VAL A 61 1.13 -1.10 9.81
CA VAL A 61 1.83 0.20 9.85
C VAL A 61 0.83 1.35 9.81
N THR A 62 -0.17 1.30 8.92
CA THR A 62 -1.03 2.45 8.65
C THR A 62 -2.27 2.51 9.52
N LEU A 63 -2.77 1.38 10.04
CA LEU A 63 -4.00 1.33 10.85
C LEU A 63 -3.74 0.82 12.27
N GLY A 64 -2.62 0.13 12.54
CA GLY A 64 -2.41 -0.58 13.81
C GLY A 64 -3.20 -1.88 13.91
N LYS A 65 -3.83 -2.31 12.81
CA LYS A 65 -4.60 -3.55 12.76
C LYS A 65 -3.66 -4.72 12.50
N THR A 66 -3.67 -5.69 13.41
CA THR A 66 -2.89 -6.90 13.29
C THR A 66 -3.78 -8.06 12.90
N PRO A 67 -3.23 -9.13 12.30
CA PRO A 67 -3.99 -10.35 12.04
C PRO A 67 -4.59 -10.98 13.32
N PHE A 68 -4.11 -10.59 14.51
CA PHE A 68 -4.56 -11.11 15.80
C PHE A 68 -5.57 -10.20 16.53
N GLY A 69 -5.91 -9.05 15.94
CA GLY A 69 -6.80 -8.06 16.55
C GLY A 69 -6.33 -6.62 16.38
N ASP A 70 -7.19 -5.70 16.80
CA ASP A 70 -6.90 -4.27 16.82
C ASP A 70 -5.91 -3.94 17.94
N MET A 71 -4.78 -3.32 17.59
CA MET A 71 -3.80 -2.80 18.55
C MET A 71 -3.65 -1.29 18.37
N SER A 72 -3.26 -0.58 19.43
CA SER A 72 -2.91 0.84 19.30
C SER A 72 -1.59 0.99 18.54
N ARG A 73 -1.49 2.03 17.71
CA ARG A 73 -0.27 2.31 16.95
C ARG A 73 0.87 2.63 17.91
N SER A 74 1.86 1.75 17.95
CA SER A 74 3.05 1.90 18.78
C SER A 74 4.31 1.77 17.93
N LYS A 75 5.41 2.37 18.37
CA LYS A 75 6.72 2.25 17.69
C LYS A 75 7.12 0.79 17.39
N PRO A 76 7.06 -0.17 18.32
CA PRO A 76 7.44 -1.55 18.02
C PRO A 76 6.51 -2.17 16.97
N LEU A 77 5.21 -1.86 17.00
CA LEU A 77 4.27 -2.38 16.03
C LEU A 77 4.56 -1.88 14.60
N ILE A 78 4.93 -0.60 14.47
CA ILE A 78 5.35 -0.03 13.19
C ILE A 78 6.62 -0.72 12.68
N VAL A 79 7.61 -0.95 13.54
CA VAL A 79 8.85 -1.65 13.17
C VAL A 79 8.56 -3.07 12.69
N ILE A 80 7.71 -3.82 13.40
CA ILE A 80 7.26 -5.16 12.98
C ILE A 80 6.57 -5.08 11.60
N GLY A 81 5.66 -4.13 11.41
CA GLY A 81 5.00 -3.93 10.12
C GLY A 81 5.99 -3.61 9.00
N VAL A 82 7.00 -2.77 9.23
CA VAL A 82 8.06 -2.47 8.25
C VAL A 82 8.90 -3.72 7.93
N ILE A 83 9.21 -4.56 8.91
CA ILE A 83 9.92 -5.83 8.67
C ILE A 83 9.07 -6.76 7.81
N ILE A 84 7.78 -6.91 8.10
CA ILE A 84 6.86 -7.72 7.28
C ILE A 84 6.74 -7.15 5.86
N ALA A 85 6.68 -5.82 5.71
CA ALA A 85 6.70 -5.16 4.40
C ALA A 85 7.98 -5.49 3.63
N ALA A 86 9.14 -5.41 4.29
CA ALA A 86 10.43 -5.73 3.69
C ALA A 86 10.48 -7.18 3.22
N ILE A 87 10.02 -8.13 4.03
CA ILE A 87 9.90 -9.54 3.65
C ILE A 87 8.98 -9.69 2.43
N GLY A 88 7.82 -9.03 2.42
CA GLY A 88 6.89 -9.05 1.30
C GLY A 88 7.51 -8.50 0.00
N ILE A 89 8.20 -7.36 0.08
CA ILE A 89 8.91 -6.72 -1.03
C ILE A 89 9.98 -7.66 -1.60
N VAL A 90 10.84 -8.21 -0.74
CA VAL A 90 11.91 -9.13 -1.14
C VAL A 90 11.32 -10.38 -1.79
N THR A 91 10.26 -10.94 -1.22
CA THR A 91 9.57 -12.13 -1.75
C THR A 91 8.99 -11.87 -3.14
N CYS A 92 8.42 -10.68 -3.38
CA CYS A 92 7.93 -10.30 -4.70
C CYS A 92 9.05 -10.25 -5.74
N PHE A 93 10.26 -9.80 -5.37
CA PHE A 93 11.28 -9.45 -6.35
C PHE A 93 12.24 -10.58 -6.63
N ILE A 94 12.60 -11.35 -5.60
CA ILE A 94 13.64 -12.37 -5.69
C ILE A 94 12.97 -13.71 -5.44
N PRO A 95 12.67 -14.47 -6.52
CA PRO A 95 12.16 -15.82 -6.39
C PRO A 95 13.05 -16.64 -5.44
N ASP A 96 12.40 -17.39 -4.55
CA ASP A 96 13.00 -18.46 -3.74
C ASP A 96 14.08 -18.05 -2.73
N LEU A 97 14.46 -16.77 -2.64
CA LEU A 97 15.47 -16.28 -1.69
C LEU A 97 15.07 -16.53 -0.23
N LEU A 98 13.80 -16.28 0.10
CA LEU A 98 13.26 -16.46 1.45
C LEU A 98 12.56 -17.81 1.64
N SER A 99 12.47 -18.61 0.57
CA SER A 99 11.89 -19.96 0.54
C SER A 99 10.57 -20.09 1.33
N GLN A 100 10.62 -20.68 2.53
CA GLN A 100 9.46 -21.00 3.36
C GLN A 100 8.99 -19.84 4.26
N ILE A 101 9.83 -18.82 4.49
CA ILE A 101 9.54 -17.72 5.41
C ILE A 101 8.19 -17.04 5.06
N PRO A 102 7.91 -16.68 3.78
CA PRO A 102 6.66 -16.02 3.44
C PRO A 102 5.44 -16.91 3.66
N ARG A 103 5.57 -18.21 3.40
CA ARG A 103 4.48 -19.20 3.60
C ARG A 103 4.16 -19.34 5.09
N ILE A 104 5.17 -19.43 5.95
CA ILE A 104 4.98 -19.53 7.41
C ILE A 104 4.34 -18.24 7.95
N LEU A 105 4.82 -17.07 7.54
CA LEU A 105 4.24 -15.79 7.94
C LEU A 105 2.78 -15.68 7.50
N LEU A 106 2.47 -16.00 6.24
CA LEU A 106 1.10 -15.98 5.74
C LEU A 106 0.21 -17.00 6.45
N PHE A 107 0.70 -18.21 6.71
CA PHE A 107 -0.01 -19.19 7.52
C PHE A 107 -0.36 -18.62 8.88
N ILE A 108 0.61 -18.02 9.59
CA ILE A 108 0.41 -17.39 10.90
C ILE A 108 -0.60 -16.24 10.83
N CYS A 109 -0.51 -15.38 9.80
CA CYS A 109 -1.43 -14.26 9.61
C CYS A 109 -2.87 -14.70 9.30
N PHE A 110 -3.04 -15.73 8.46
CA PHE A 110 -4.35 -16.14 7.98
C PHE A 110 -5.05 -17.15 8.91
N ALA A 111 -4.34 -18.17 9.37
CA ALA A 111 -4.94 -19.27 10.14
C ALA A 111 -5.04 -18.95 11.64
N PRO A 112 -3.96 -18.87 12.44
CA PRO A 112 -4.03 -18.41 13.81
C PRO A 112 -4.68 -17.02 13.95
N GLY A 113 -4.37 -16.09 13.05
CA GLY A 113 -5.01 -14.76 13.03
C GLY A 113 -6.52 -14.82 12.84
N GLY A 114 -6.98 -15.49 11.78
CA GLY A 114 -8.41 -15.70 11.52
C GLY A 114 -9.13 -16.41 12.66
N PHE A 115 -8.49 -17.44 13.23
CA PHE A 115 -9.02 -18.18 14.37
C PHE A 115 -9.17 -17.29 15.61
N LEU A 116 -8.16 -16.49 15.94
CA LEU A 116 -8.21 -15.58 17.08
C LEU A 116 -9.27 -14.49 16.90
N LEU A 117 -9.41 -13.94 15.69
CA LEU A 117 -10.47 -12.96 15.38
C LEU A 117 -11.87 -13.58 15.47
N LEU A 118 -12.04 -14.82 15.01
CA LEU A 118 -13.29 -15.57 15.12
C LEU A 118 -13.63 -15.85 16.60
N LEU A 119 -12.64 -16.31 17.37
CA LEU A 119 -12.76 -16.60 18.79
C LEU A 119 -13.06 -15.33 19.58
N GLN A 120 -12.41 -14.21 19.26
CA GLN A 120 -12.69 -12.90 19.86
C GLN A 120 -14.12 -12.45 19.54
N MET A 121 -14.60 -12.66 18.31
CA MET A 121 -15.98 -12.36 17.95
C MET A 121 -16.95 -13.12 18.84
N PHE A 122 -16.78 -14.43 19.03
CA PHE A 122 -17.65 -15.26 19.88
C PHE A 122 -17.52 -14.98 21.39
N LEU A 123 -16.31 -14.77 21.91
CA LEU A 123 -16.06 -14.58 23.35
C LEU A 123 -16.35 -13.16 23.84
N SER A 124 -16.26 -12.15 22.98
CA SER A 124 -16.65 -10.77 23.33
C SER A 124 -18.18 -10.65 23.29
N GLN A 125 -18.84 -11.31 24.24
CA GLN A 125 -20.30 -11.33 24.36
C GLN A 125 -20.90 -9.93 24.38
N GLU A 126 -20.20 -8.93 24.91
CA GLU A 126 -20.66 -7.54 24.85
C GLU A 126 -20.68 -6.97 23.42
N LYS A 127 -19.64 -7.20 22.59
CA LYS A 127 -19.64 -6.72 21.19
C LYS A 127 -20.72 -7.40 20.35
N LEU A 128 -20.74 -8.73 20.34
CA LEU A 128 -21.70 -9.51 19.54
C LEU A 128 -23.14 -9.22 19.96
N ARG A 129 -23.43 -9.19 21.27
CA ARG A 129 -24.78 -8.91 21.77
C ARG A 129 -25.22 -7.49 21.43
N THR A 130 -24.28 -6.54 21.43
CA THR A 130 -24.56 -5.15 21.02
C THR A 130 -24.85 -5.06 19.52
N TRP A 131 -24.07 -5.74 18.68
CA TRP A 131 -24.31 -5.81 17.23
C TRP A 131 -25.63 -6.49 16.87
N VAL A 132 -25.98 -7.56 17.59
CA VAL A 132 -27.27 -8.26 17.43
C VAL A 132 -28.43 -7.37 17.87
N LYS A 133 -28.28 -6.62 18.97
CA LYS A 133 -29.28 -5.67 19.48
C LYS A 133 -29.52 -4.50 18.51
N TYR A 134 -28.47 -3.93 17.91
CA TYR A 134 -28.62 -2.85 16.93
C TYR A 134 -29.33 -3.30 15.66
N GLY A 135 -29.20 -4.57 15.27
CA GLY A 135 -29.89 -5.10 14.09
C GLY A 135 -29.46 -4.45 12.77
N GLY A 136 -30.11 -4.84 11.67
CA GLY A 136 -29.86 -4.26 10.35
C GLY A 136 -28.43 -4.50 9.82
N ILE A 137 -27.68 -3.42 9.58
CA ILE A 137 -26.35 -3.45 8.95
C ILE A 137 -25.34 -4.24 9.79
N PHE A 138 -25.49 -4.25 11.13
CA PHE A 138 -24.61 -5.01 12.03
C PHE A 138 -24.77 -6.53 11.89
N LYS A 139 -25.93 -7.04 11.44
CA LYS A 139 -26.07 -8.48 11.10
C LYS A 139 -25.24 -8.85 9.87
N HIS A 140 -25.22 -7.97 8.87
CA HIS A 140 -24.37 -8.14 7.68
C HIS A 140 -22.87 -8.07 8.04
N LEU A 141 -22.51 -7.26 9.05
CA LEU A 141 -21.14 -7.21 9.58
C LEU A 141 -20.74 -8.55 10.22
N ILE A 142 -21.59 -9.13 11.07
CA ILE A 142 -21.33 -10.44 11.71
C ILE A 142 -21.11 -11.53 10.65
N VAL A 143 -22.00 -11.59 9.65
CA VAL A 143 -21.90 -12.58 8.56
C VAL A 143 -20.64 -12.35 7.73
N GLY A 144 -20.33 -11.10 7.38
CA GLY A 144 -19.14 -10.75 6.61
C GLY A 144 -17.85 -11.10 7.35
N CYS A 145 -17.72 -10.70 8.62
CA CYS A 145 -16.58 -11.04 9.47
C CYS A 145 -16.43 -12.54 9.64
N GLY A 146 -17.51 -13.26 9.99
CA GLY A 146 -17.49 -14.71 10.15
C GLY A 146 -17.04 -15.43 8.88
N ALA A 147 -17.57 -15.03 7.71
CA ALA A 147 -17.16 -15.61 6.43
C ALA A 147 -15.68 -15.37 6.13
N VAL A 148 -15.20 -14.13 6.30
CA VAL A 148 -13.78 -13.78 6.08
C VAL A 148 -12.87 -14.57 7.03
N TYR A 149 -13.21 -14.69 8.31
CA TYR A 149 -12.36 -15.40 9.28
C TYR A 149 -12.32 -16.91 9.03
N VAL A 150 -13.45 -17.54 8.66
CA VAL A 150 -13.46 -18.97 8.32
C VAL A 150 -12.68 -19.24 7.04
N LEU A 151 -12.90 -18.44 6.00
CA LEU A 151 -12.18 -18.56 4.73
C LEU A 151 -10.70 -18.23 4.88
N SER A 152 -10.33 -17.30 5.77
CA SER A 152 -8.92 -17.01 6.04
C SER A 152 -8.21 -18.22 6.67
N ILE A 153 -8.86 -18.93 7.60
CA ILE A 153 -8.31 -20.16 8.17
C ILE A 153 -8.07 -21.21 7.08
N LEU A 154 -9.05 -21.39 6.19
CA LEU A 154 -8.93 -22.31 5.06
C LEU A 154 -7.79 -21.92 4.12
N ILE A 155 -7.68 -20.65 3.73
CA ILE A 155 -6.59 -20.14 2.89
C ILE A 155 -5.23 -20.34 3.58
N GLY A 156 -5.13 -20.06 4.88
CA GLY A 156 -3.90 -20.29 5.64
C GLY A 156 -3.46 -21.75 5.57
N LEU A 157 -4.38 -22.69 5.77
CA LEU A 157 -4.11 -24.13 5.65
C LEU A 157 -3.69 -24.52 4.22
N LEU A 158 -4.32 -23.96 3.19
CA LEU A 158 -3.97 -24.21 1.79
C LEU A 158 -2.56 -23.71 1.43
N ILE A 159 -2.13 -22.58 1.99
CA ILE A 159 -0.77 -22.04 1.79
C ILE A 159 0.27 -22.99 2.38
N LEU A 160 0.00 -23.60 3.53
CA LEU A 160 0.91 -24.53 4.18
C LEU A 160 0.91 -25.92 3.52
N VAL A 161 -0.27 -26.42 3.17
CA VAL A 161 -0.46 -27.76 2.59
C VAL A 161 -1.09 -27.68 1.21
N GLN A 162 -0.23 -27.54 0.21
CA GLN A 162 -0.62 -27.34 -1.19
C GLN A 162 -1.36 -28.53 -1.81
N SER A 163 -1.25 -29.73 -1.23
CA SER A 163 -1.88 -30.96 -1.71
C SER A 163 -3.34 -31.14 -1.27
N MET A 164 -3.88 -30.24 -0.45
CA MET A 164 -5.23 -30.38 0.10
C MET A 164 -6.34 -30.20 -0.95
N LEU A 165 -6.13 -29.31 -1.93
CA LEU A 165 -7.10 -29.01 -2.98
C LEU A 165 -6.43 -28.93 -4.34
N THR A 166 -7.17 -29.26 -5.40
CA THR A 166 -6.73 -29.02 -6.77
C THR A 166 -6.66 -27.52 -7.05
N THR A 167 -5.82 -27.11 -8.01
CA THR A 167 -5.66 -25.69 -8.38
C THR A 167 -6.98 -25.00 -8.71
N ALA A 168 -7.90 -25.70 -9.38
CA ALA A 168 -9.24 -25.19 -9.69
C ALA A 168 -10.11 -24.99 -8.43
N MET A 169 -10.01 -25.88 -7.44
CA MET A 169 -10.75 -25.72 -6.18
C MET A 169 -10.16 -24.58 -5.33
N THR A 170 -8.83 -24.43 -5.32
CA THR A 170 -8.16 -23.28 -4.70
C THR A 170 -8.59 -21.96 -5.35
N ALA A 171 -8.79 -21.97 -6.68
CA ALA A 171 -9.33 -20.83 -7.42
C ALA A 171 -10.73 -20.44 -6.92
N VAL A 172 -11.63 -21.42 -6.75
CA VAL A 172 -12.99 -21.20 -6.23
C VAL A 172 -12.96 -20.65 -4.80
N VAL A 173 -12.13 -21.22 -3.91
CA VAL A 173 -11.97 -20.72 -2.54
C VAL A 173 -11.46 -19.27 -2.55
N GLY A 174 -10.47 -18.96 -3.40
CA GLY A 174 -9.96 -17.60 -3.59
C GLY A 174 -11.03 -16.61 -4.07
N LEU A 175 -11.89 -17.01 -5.02
CA LEU A 175 -13.02 -16.21 -5.47
C LEU A 175 -14.02 -15.92 -4.35
N ILE A 176 -14.44 -16.96 -3.63
CA ILE A 176 -15.40 -16.81 -2.52
C ILE A 176 -14.82 -15.90 -1.44
N PHE A 177 -13.53 -16.05 -1.13
CA PHE A 177 -12.84 -15.20 -0.17
C PHE A 177 -12.74 -13.75 -0.66
N GLY A 178 -12.41 -13.52 -1.92
CA GLY A 178 -12.40 -12.17 -2.52
C GLY A 178 -13.76 -11.49 -2.47
N VAL A 179 -14.84 -12.21 -2.80
CA VAL A 179 -16.22 -11.70 -2.66
C VAL A 179 -16.54 -11.37 -1.20
N ALA A 180 -16.17 -12.23 -0.26
CA ALA A 180 -16.42 -12.02 1.16
C ALA A 180 -15.68 -10.76 1.70
N ILE A 181 -14.43 -10.54 1.30
CA ILE A 181 -13.65 -9.36 1.68
C ILE A 181 -14.28 -8.09 1.10
N ILE A 182 -14.64 -8.08 -0.19
CA ILE A 182 -15.27 -6.91 -0.82
C ILE A 182 -16.61 -6.59 -0.16
N TYR A 183 -17.41 -7.62 0.09
CA TYR A 183 -18.67 -7.48 0.80
C TYR A 183 -18.47 -6.87 2.20
N LEU A 184 -17.49 -7.36 2.96
CA LEU A 184 -17.13 -6.79 4.27
C LEU A 184 -16.69 -5.32 4.14
N ALA A 185 -15.87 -4.98 3.15
CA ALA A 185 -15.42 -3.61 2.90
C ALA A 185 -16.60 -2.66 2.61
N LEU A 186 -17.59 -3.10 1.83
CA LEU A 186 -18.79 -2.33 1.53
C LEU A 186 -19.70 -2.14 2.76
N VAL A 187 -19.84 -3.19 3.59
CA VAL A 187 -20.57 -3.11 4.85
C VAL A 187 -19.88 -2.13 5.81
N LEU A 188 -18.56 -2.23 5.98
CA LEU A 188 -17.78 -1.32 6.82
C LEU A 188 -17.88 0.13 6.33
N ARG A 189 -17.80 0.35 5.02
CA ARG A 189 -18.01 1.68 4.45
C ARG A 189 -19.37 2.26 4.83
N LYS A 190 -20.43 1.46 4.75
CA LYS A 190 -21.78 1.90 5.12
C LYS A 190 -21.87 2.23 6.61
N ILE A 191 -21.20 1.45 7.46
CA ILE A 191 -21.13 1.69 8.90
C ILE A 191 -20.40 2.99 9.18
N TYR A 192 -19.21 3.22 8.61
CA TYR A 192 -18.43 4.45 8.84
C TYR A 192 -19.14 5.71 8.33
N LEU A 193 -19.89 5.62 7.23
CA LEU A 193 -20.72 6.74 6.76
C LEU A 193 -21.92 7.04 7.68
N THR A 194 -22.42 6.04 8.40
CA THR A 194 -23.58 6.19 9.31
C THR A 194 -23.14 6.54 10.73
N TYR A 195 -21.99 6.03 11.15
CA TYR A 195 -21.40 6.15 12.48
C TYR A 195 -19.91 6.51 12.36
N PRO A 196 -19.58 7.80 12.16
CA PRO A 196 -18.20 8.25 12.01
C PRO A 196 -17.32 7.92 13.22
N GLU A 197 -17.91 7.92 14.42
CA GLU A 197 -17.23 7.58 15.69
C GLU A 197 -16.74 6.13 15.76
N ALA A 198 -17.26 5.24 14.89
CA ALA A 198 -16.82 3.85 14.82
C ALA A 198 -15.54 3.69 13.98
N GLU A 199 -15.15 4.69 13.18
CA GLU A 199 -13.86 4.68 12.50
C GLU A 199 -12.77 4.72 13.57
N ASN A 200 -11.97 3.66 13.64
CA ASN A 200 -10.93 3.51 14.67
C ASN A 200 -9.77 4.46 14.32
N THR A 201 -9.98 5.77 14.51
CA THR A 201 -8.98 6.83 14.33
C THR A 201 -8.10 6.94 15.57
N ASN A 202 -8.07 5.93 16.45
CA ASN A 202 -7.38 5.99 17.73
C ASN A 202 -5.88 6.21 17.46
N PRO A 203 -5.37 7.44 17.62
CA PRO A 203 -3.96 7.70 17.43
C PRO A 203 -3.31 7.03 18.63
N GLY A 204 -2.64 5.91 18.40
CA GLY A 204 -1.85 5.30 19.46
C GLY A 204 -0.74 6.26 19.94
N THR A 205 0.30 5.74 20.56
CA THR A 205 1.41 6.56 21.04
C THR A 205 2.21 7.28 19.94
N VAL A 206 1.90 7.01 18.66
CA VAL A 206 2.56 7.60 17.49
C VAL A 206 1.55 8.31 16.60
N GLU A 207 1.53 9.65 16.67
CA GLU A 207 0.77 10.52 15.76
C GLU A 207 1.51 10.75 14.43
N LEU A 208 1.64 9.69 13.62
CA LEU A 208 2.07 9.83 12.23
C LEU A 208 0.84 9.87 11.33
N SER A 209 0.74 10.90 10.48
CA SER A 209 -0.32 10.96 9.46
C SER A 209 -0.16 9.82 8.47
N THR A 210 -1.27 9.39 7.88
CA THR A 210 -1.31 8.33 6.86
C THR A 210 -0.33 8.59 5.72
N ASP A 211 -0.20 9.84 5.28
CA ASP A 211 0.75 10.22 4.22
C ASP A 211 2.20 9.95 4.60
N LYS A 212 2.59 10.21 5.86
CA LYS A 212 3.95 9.91 6.33
C LYS A 212 4.21 8.41 6.39
N MET A 213 3.19 7.62 6.71
CA MET A 213 3.29 6.15 6.71
C MET A 213 3.41 5.60 5.29
N MET A 214 2.63 6.11 4.34
CA MET A 214 2.76 5.73 2.93
C MET A 214 4.11 6.14 2.36
N LEU A 215 4.62 7.30 2.77
CA LEU A 215 5.96 7.77 2.40
C LEU A 215 7.05 6.87 3.00
N LEU A 216 6.92 6.44 4.26
CA LEU A 216 7.82 5.46 4.88
C LEU A 216 7.86 4.16 4.09
N ILE A 217 6.69 3.58 3.78
CA ILE A 217 6.60 2.32 3.03
C ILE A 217 7.18 2.46 1.63
N THR A 218 6.91 3.58 0.95
CA THR A 218 7.47 3.87 -0.37
C THR A 218 8.99 4.04 -0.29
N GLY A 219 9.51 4.72 0.73
CA GLY A 219 10.94 4.85 0.98
C GLY A 219 11.62 3.50 1.20
N VAL A 220 11.03 2.64 2.04
CA VAL A 220 11.52 1.27 2.29
C VAL A 220 11.51 0.45 1.00
N PHE A 221 10.44 0.51 0.21
CA PHE A 221 10.36 -0.12 -1.11
C PHE A 221 11.52 0.33 -2.02
N MET A 222 11.75 1.63 -2.14
CA MET A 222 12.80 2.17 -3.02
C MET A 222 14.21 1.82 -2.53
N LEU A 223 14.45 1.85 -1.21
CA LEU A 223 15.71 1.45 -0.61
C LEU A 223 16.02 -0.03 -0.86
N LEU A 224 15.08 -0.91 -0.55
CA LEU A 224 15.25 -2.35 -0.75
C LEU A 224 15.46 -2.67 -2.22
N LEU A 225 14.65 -2.09 -3.10
CA LEU A 225 14.80 -2.28 -4.53
C LEU A 225 16.17 -1.81 -5.03
N GLY A 226 16.64 -0.63 -4.60
CA GLY A 226 17.95 -0.12 -4.98
C GLY A 226 19.10 -1.02 -4.50
N ILE A 227 19.03 -1.53 -3.28
CA ILE A 227 20.01 -2.49 -2.72
C ILE A 227 19.98 -3.81 -3.50
N LEU A 228 18.79 -4.38 -3.73
CA LEU A 228 18.63 -5.68 -4.37
C LEU A 228 19.03 -5.66 -5.85
N LEU A 229 18.90 -4.52 -6.53
CA LEU A 229 19.32 -4.40 -7.92
C LEU A 229 20.84 -4.54 -8.10
N ILE A 230 21.66 -4.31 -7.07
CA ILE A 230 23.12 -4.48 -7.16
C ILE A 230 23.50 -5.94 -7.46
N PRO A 231 23.17 -6.93 -6.58
CA PRO A 231 23.48 -8.33 -6.85
C PRO A 231 22.73 -8.90 -8.07
N VAL A 232 21.53 -8.39 -8.37
CA VAL A 232 20.79 -8.79 -9.58
C VAL A 232 21.55 -8.41 -10.85
N ASN A 233 22.05 -7.18 -10.95
CA ASN A 233 22.83 -6.75 -12.12
C ASN A 233 24.21 -7.44 -12.21
N LEU A 234 24.73 -7.92 -11.08
CA LEU A 234 25.92 -8.78 -11.03
C LEU A 234 25.61 -10.25 -11.38
N SER A 235 24.36 -10.56 -11.79
CA SER A 235 23.87 -11.90 -12.11
C SER A 235 23.96 -12.91 -10.94
N GLN A 236 23.99 -12.41 -9.70
CA GLN A 236 24.07 -13.25 -8.50
C GLN A 236 22.69 -13.70 -8.00
N LEU A 237 21.63 -12.96 -8.32
CA LEU A 237 20.26 -13.22 -7.85
C LEU A 237 19.24 -13.17 -8.99
N PRO A 238 18.23 -14.06 -8.98
CA PRO A 238 17.11 -13.99 -9.92
C PRO A 238 16.22 -12.78 -9.61
N PHE A 239 15.55 -12.23 -10.63
CA PHE A 239 14.74 -11.03 -10.46
C PHE A 239 13.43 -11.05 -11.26
N SER A 240 12.33 -10.73 -10.59
CA SER A 240 11.01 -10.60 -11.18
C SER A 240 10.65 -9.12 -11.41
N GLY A 241 11.02 -8.60 -12.58
CA GLY A 241 10.65 -7.23 -12.98
C GLY A 241 9.13 -7.02 -13.06
N SER A 242 8.36 -8.06 -13.40
CA SER A 242 6.89 -7.97 -13.46
C SER A 242 6.28 -7.69 -12.08
N ALA A 243 6.79 -8.34 -11.04
CA ALA A 243 6.33 -8.14 -9.66
C ALA A 243 6.86 -6.84 -9.04
N GLN A 244 8.03 -6.36 -9.46
CA GLN A 244 8.51 -5.02 -9.11
C GLN A 244 7.54 -3.94 -9.60
N LEU A 245 7.21 -3.95 -10.89
CA LEU A 245 6.27 -2.99 -11.48
C LEU A 245 4.88 -3.17 -10.86
N GLY A 246 4.48 -4.43 -10.63
CA GLY A 246 3.19 -4.76 -10.05
C GLY A 246 3.01 -4.22 -8.63
N LEU A 247 3.99 -4.42 -7.76
CA LEU A 247 3.98 -3.90 -6.39
C LEU A 247 4.01 -2.37 -6.36
N LEU A 248 4.78 -1.72 -7.24
CA LEU A 248 4.79 -0.26 -7.36
C LEU A 248 3.40 0.29 -7.76
N MET A 249 2.72 -0.38 -8.70
CA MET A 249 1.37 -0.01 -9.10
C MET A 249 0.35 -0.18 -7.96
N VAL A 250 0.50 -1.23 -7.15
CA VAL A 250 -0.33 -1.40 -5.93
C VAL A 250 -0.05 -0.28 -4.92
N ILE A 251 1.20 0.14 -4.73
CA ILE A 251 1.55 1.29 -3.88
C ILE A 251 0.86 2.56 -4.38
N PHE A 252 0.93 2.85 -5.68
CA PHE A 252 0.24 4.01 -6.28
C PHE A 252 -1.27 3.91 -6.13
N ALA A 253 -1.85 2.73 -6.31
CA ALA A 253 -3.28 2.49 -6.07
C ALA A 253 -3.68 2.85 -4.64
N ILE A 254 -2.93 2.37 -3.66
CA ILE A 254 -3.20 2.67 -2.26
C ILE A 254 -3.09 4.17 -1.98
N GLN A 255 -2.06 4.85 -2.48
CA GLN A 255 -1.90 6.30 -2.32
C GLN A 255 -3.08 7.09 -2.93
N MET A 256 -3.57 6.67 -4.10
CA MET A 256 -4.73 7.27 -4.75
C MET A 256 -6.02 7.06 -3.96
N LEU A 257 -6.24 5.85 -3.41
CA LEU A 257 -7.43 5.56 -2.61
C LEU A 257 -7.38 6.19 -1.21
N ALA A 258 -6.20 6.22 -0.59
CA ALA A 258 -5.98 6.66 0.78
C ALA A 258 -5.98 8.19 0.92
N SER A 259 -5.16 8.87 0.12
CA SER A 259 -4.91 10.31 0.27
C SER A 259 -5.19 11.12 -0.99
N GLY A 260 -5.72 10.50 -2.05
CA GLY A 260 -5.90 11.16 -3.34
C GLY A 260 -4.56 11.58 -3.99
N SER A 261 -3.45 11.09 -3.47
CA SER A 261 -2.12 11.35 -4.01
C SER A 261 -1.90 10.47 -5.22
N THR A 262 -1.74 11.08 -6.39
CA THR A 262 -1.31 10.41 -7.61
C THR A 262 0.18 10.64 -7.82
N PRO A 263 0.85 9.85 -8.67
CA PRO A 263 2.24 10.10 -9.07
C PRO A 263 2.47 11.49 -9.68
N ILE A 264 1.42 12.12 -10.23
CA ILE A 264 1.44 13.45 -10.86
C ILE A 264 1.25 14.56 -9.81
N GLY A 265 0.66 14.24 -8.66
CA GLY A 265 0.40 15.18 -7.56
C GLY A 265 -0.88 14.85 -6.78
N PRO A 266 -1.22 15.66 -5.77
CA PRO A 266 -2.44 15.49 -4.98
C PRO A 266 -3.68 15.93 -5.77
N PHE A 267 -4.73 15.12 -5.73
CA PHE A 267 -6.03 15.37 -6.33
C PHE A 267 -7.15 15.10 -5.31
N PRO A 268 -8.33 15.75 -5.44
CA PRO A 268 -9.44 15.47 -4.56
C PRO A 268 -9.89 14.00 -4.70
N ARG A 269 -10.16 13.35 -3.56
CA ARG A 269 -10.68 11.99 -3.53
C ARG A 269 -12.13 11.96 -4.03
N ASN A 270 -12.29 11.82 -5.34
CA ASN A 270 -13.58 11.63 -6.00
C ASN A 270 -13.75 10.16 -6.44
N TRP A 271 -14.93 9.81 -6.93
CA TRP A 271 -15.21 8.45 -7.41
C TRP A 271 -14.34 8.04 -8.61
N LEU A 272 -13.96 8.97 -9.48
CA LEU A 272 -13.01 8.70 -10.57
C LEU A 272 -11.66 8.24 -10.03
N MET A 273 -11.14 8.94 -9.03
CA MET A 273 -9.88 8.58 -8.37
C MET A 273 -9.96 7.17 -7.77
N ILE A 274 -11.11 6.81 -7.19
CA ILE A 274 -11.32 5.45 -6.65
C ILE A 274 -11.27 4.41 -7.77
N ILE A 275 -11.95 4.65 -8.89
CA ILE A 275 -11.95 3.74 -10.04
C ILE A 275 -10.55 3.61 -10.63
N PHE A 276 -9.82 4.72 -10.82
CA PHE A 276 -8.43 4.70 -11.28
C PHE A 276 -7.50 3.99 -10.30
N GLY A 277 -7.67 4.19 -9.00
CA GLY A 277 -6.93 3.48 -7.96
C GLY A 277 -7.17 1.97 -8.04
N LEU A 278 -8.42 1.53 -8.15
CA LEU A 278 -8.75 0.11 -8.32
C LEU A 278 -8.21 -0.48 -9.63
N LEU A 279 -8.22 0.30 -10.72
CA LEU A 279 -7.60 -0.11 -11.99
C LEU A 279 -6.09 -0.30 -11.84
N PHE A 280 -5.40 0.63 -11.18
CA PHE A 280 -3.97 0.50 -10.90
C PHE A 280 -3.67 -0.70 -10.01
N ALA A 281 -4.51 -0.96 -9.01
CA ALA A 281 -4.40 -2.16 -8.18
C ALA A 281 -4.55 -3.42 -9.03
N ALA A 282 -5.58 -3.49 -9.89
CA ALA A 282 -5.80 -4.64 -10.76
C ALA A 282 -4.61 -4.91 -11.69
N LEU A 283 -4.11 -3.87 -12.39
CA LEU A 283 -2.92 -3.97 -13.24
C LEU A 283 -1.69 -4.43 -12.43
N GLY A 284 -1.52 -3.88 -11.23
CA GLY A 284 -0.42 -4.24 -10.35
C GLY A 284 -0.48 -5.71 -9.90
N ILE A 285 -1.64 -6.17 -9.46
CA ILE A 285 -1.90 -7.54 -9.03
C ILE A 285 -1.66 -8.52 -10.20
N ILE A 286 -2.24 -8.25 -11.38
CA ILE A 286 -2.06 -9.10 -12.56
C ILE A 286 -0.58 -9.21 -12.92
N SER A 287 0.15 -8.08 -12.93
CA SER A 287 1.59 -8.06 -13.23
C SER A 287 2.43 -8.83 -12.22
N SER A 288 2.05 -8.82 -10.94
CA SER A 288 2.75 -9.57 -9.90
C SER A 288 2.45 -11.06 -9.92
N ILE A 289 1.27 -11.49 -10.37
CA ILE A 289 0.90 -12.91 -10.39
C ILE A 289 1.30 -13.59 -11.70
N ILE A 290 1.12 -12.90 -12.83
CA ILE A 290 1.43 -13.45 -14.15
C ILE A 290 2.64 -12.70 -14.75
N PRO A 291 3.82 -13.34 -14.77
CA PRO A 291 5.01 -12.70 -15.27
C PRO A 291 4.92 -12.47 -16.79
N GLY A 292 5.49 -11.36 -17.26
CA GLY A 292 5.73 -11.10 -18.68
C GLY A 292 4.59 -10.46 -19.47
N ILE A 293 3.34 -10.53 -19.03
CA ILE A 293 2.20 -9.98 -19.80
C ILE A 293 2.16 -8.46 -19.75
N LEU A 294 2.29 -7.89 -18.55
CA LEU A 294 2.05 -6.46 -18.31
C LEU A 294 3.33 -5.61 -18.26
N VAL A 295 4.51 -6.22 -18.46
CA VAL A 295 5.80 -5.53 -18.28
C VAL A 295 5.91 -4.29 -19.18
N LYS A 296 5.76 -4.44 -20.50
CA LYS A 296 5.87 -3.32 -21.44
C LYS A 296 4.88 -2.18 -21.15
N PRO A 297 3.55 -2.41 -21.01
CA PRO A 297 2.62 -1.33 -20.75
C PRO A 297 2.84 -0.66 -19.39
N LEU A 298 3.19 -1.43 -18.35
CA LEU A 298 3.48 -0.84 -17.03
C LEU A 298 4.77 -0.03 -17.03
N THR A 299 5.83 -0.49 -17.71
CA THR A 299 7.07 0.28 -17.85
C THR A 299 6.81 1.63 -18.52
N ILE A 300 6.01 1.66 -19.59
CA ILE A 300 5.64 2.91 -20.27
C ILE A 300 4.82 3.81 -19.34
N LEU A 301 3.79 3.25 -18.69
CA LEU A 301 2.92 4.01 -17.80
C LEU A 301 3.69 4.60 -16.62
N ILE A 302 4.47 3.79 -15.90
CA ILE A 302 5.25 4.21 -14.74
C ILE A 302 6.36 5.19 -15.16
N GLY A 303 7.00 4.95 -16.30
CA GLY A 303 8.01 5.86 -16.87
C GLY A 303 7.44 7.25 -17.10
N LEU A 304 6.30 7.33 -17.81
CA LEU A 304 5.62 8.60 -18.07
C LEU A 304 5.13 9.29 -16.79
N LEU A 305 4.55 8.53 -15.86
CA LEU A 305 4.08 9.06 -14.58
C LEU A 305 5.22 9.70 -13.76
N ASN A 306 6.39 9.06 -13.71
CA ASN A 306 7.55 9.59 -13.00
C ASN A 306 8.17 10.81 -13.69
N ILE A 307 8.19 10.87 -15.02
CA ILE A 307 8.66 12.05 -15.75
C ILE A 307 7.71 13.23 -15.52
N ILE A 308 6.41 13.03 -15.72
CA ILE A 308 5.39 14.08 -15.56
C ILE A 308 5.37 14.56 -14.09
N GLY A 309 5.32 13.63 -13.14
CA GLY A 309 5.34 13.95 -11.70
C GLY A 309 6.61 14.69 -11.26
N GLY A 310 7.76 14.26 -11.77
CA GLY A 310 9.04 14.91 -11.51
C GLY A 310 9.10 16.33 -12.10
N CYS A 311 8.67 16.51 -13.35
CA CYS A 311 8.57 17.82 -14.00
C CYS A 311 7.63 18.76 -13.23
N ILE A 312 6.44 18.29 -12.85
CA ILE A 312 5.49 19.09 -12.06
C ILE A 312 6.09 19.48 -10.71
N THR A 313 6.79 18.56 -10.06
CA THR A 313 7.49 18.83 -8.79
C THR A 313 8.52 19.94 -8.98
N LEU A 314 9.39 19.83 -9.98
CA LEU A 314 10.38 20.87 -10.29
C LEU A 314 9.74 22.23 -10.60
N VAL A 315 8.70 22.24 -11.45
CA VAL A 315 7.98 23.47 -11.81
C VAL A 315 7.36 24.11 -10.56
N LYS A 316 6.63 23.35 -9.73
CA LYS A 316 6.00 23.88 -8.51
C LYS A 316 7.01 24.38 -7.49
N THR A 317 8.17 23.76 -7.41
CA THR A 317 9.24 24.16 -6.50
C THR A 317 9.97 25.43 -7.00
N LEU A 318 10.19 25.57 -8.32
CA LEU A 318 10.92 26.70 -8.92
C LEU A 318 10.07 27.96 -9.17
N LEU A 319 8.79 27.81 -9.60
CA LEU A 319 7.92 28.94 -9.99
C LEU A 319 7.75 30.02 -8.91
N PRO A 320 7.51 29.67 -7.63
CA PRO A 320 7.28 30.66 -6.57
C PRO A 320 8.51 31.51 -6.26
N ARG A 321 9.72 31.00 -6.52
CA ARG A 321 11.00 31.70 -6.32
C ARG A 321 11.33 32.62 -7.49
N LEU A 322 10.95 32.24 -8.71
CA LEU A 322 11.09 33.11 -9.89
C LEU A 322 10.08 34.27 -9.87
N LYS A 323 8.86 34.05 -9.36
CA LYS A 323 7.81 35.07 -9.29
C LYS A 323 7.92 36.03 -8.08
N LYS A 324 8.69 35.68 -7.04
CA LYS A 324 8.88 36.55 -5.86
C LYS A 324 10.36 36.94 -5.76
N PRO A 325 10.75 38.18 -6.10
CA PRO A 325 12.08 38.67 -5.76
C PRO A 325 12.28 38.57 -4.24
N PRO A 326 13.50 38.30 -3.76
CA PRO A 326 13.76 38.13 -2.34
C PRO A 326 13.30 39.38 -1.58
N LYS A 327 12.30 39.24 -0.71
CA LYS A 327 12.02 40.26 0.29
C LYS A 327 13.24 40.30 1.21
N SER A 328 14.08 41.33 1.04
CA SER A 328 15.13 41.68 2.00
C SER A 328 14.53 41.72 3.41
N GLY A 329 15.09 40.94 4.33
CA GLY A 329 14.89 41.15 5.78
C GLY A 329 14.34 39.99 6.60
N GLY A 330 13.88 38.88 6.00
CA GLY A 330 13.46 37.70 6.76
C GLY A 330 14.39 36.53 6.54
N GLN A 331 15.17 36.11 7.54
CA GLN A 331 15.93 34.85 7.46
C GLN A 331 14.94 33.71 7.18
N VAL A 332 15.00 33.14 5.98
CA VAL A 332 14.20 31.96 5.64
C VAL A 332 14.67 30.84 6.57
N PRO A 333 13.78 30.20 7.34
CA PRO A 333 14.20 29.14 8.25
C PRO A 333 15.02 28.07 7.50
N PRO A 334 16.15 27.60 8.06
CA PRO A 334 17.06 26.68 7.38
C PRO A 334 16.37 25.36 6.95
N ILE A 335 15.25 25.02 7.61
CA ILE A 335 14.44 23.84 7.30
C ILE A 335 13.71 23.98 5.96
N LEU A 336 13.26 25.19 5.58
CA LEU A 336 12.64 25.40 4.26
C LEU A 336 13.67 25.27 3.12
N HIS A 337 14.92 25.65 3.36
CA HIS A 337 16.01 25.41 2.41
C HIS A 337 16.26 23.91 2.21
N LYS A 338 16.29 23.14 3.31
CA LYS A 338 16.41 21.68 3.25
C LYS A 338 15.24 21.03 2.53
N LEU A 339 14.00 21.44 2.82
CA LEU A 339 12.79 20.95 2.15
C LEU A 339 12.83 21.22 0.64
N PHE A 340 13.22 22.44 0.25
CA PHE A 340 13.37 22.83 -1.15
C PHE A 340 14.41 21.98 -1.89
N ALA A 341 15.61 21.84 -1.32
CA ALA A 341 16.66 21.00 -1.91
C ALA A 341 16.20 19.55 -2.05
N THR A 342 15.52 19.02 -1.03
CA THR A 342 14.96 17.67 -1.04
C THR A 342 13.94 17.49 -2.18
N GLN A 343 13.03 18.45 -2.37
CA GLN A 343 12.03 18.41 -3.45
C GLN A 343 12.66 18.50 -4.85
N LEU A 344 13.69 19.34 -5.03
CA LEU A 344 14.43 19.40 -6.29
C LEU A 344 15.10 18.06 -6.60
N ILE A 345 15.81 17.48 -5.62
CA ILE A 345 16.48 16.19 -5.78
C ILE A 345 15.48 15.09 -6.13
N MET A 346 14.34 15.00 -5.42
CA MET A 346 13.28 14.03 -5.75
C MET A 346 12.73 14.23 -7.17
N GLY A 347 12.51 15.47 -7.59
CA GLY A 347 12.04 15.78 -8.95
C GLY A 347 13.01 15.26 -10.03
N PHE A 348 14.32 15.53 -9.86
CA PHE A 348 15.34 15.02 -10.78
C PHE A 348 15.46 13.50 -10.76
N LEU A 349 15.49 12.87 -9.58
CA LEU A 349 15.56 11.41 -9.45
C LEU A 349 14.34 10.73 -10.09
N SER A 350 13.15 11.32 -9.95
CA SER A 350 11.94 10.84 -10.59
C SER A 350 12.02 10.90 -12.12
N ILE A 351 12.49 12.03 -12.69
CA ILE A 351 12.69 12.15 -14.14
C ILE A 351 13.74 11.16 -14.63
N LEU A 352 14.83 10.99 -13.90
CA LEU A 352 15.93 10.09 -14.26
C LEU A 352 15.47 8.63 -14.26
N PHE A 353 14.72 8.23 -13.22
CA PHE A 353 14.11 6.90 -13.14
C PHE A 353 13.06 6.67 -14.24
N GLY A 354 12.19 7.66 -14.50
CA GLY A 354 11.17 7.52 -15.55
C GLY A 354 11.78 7.46 -16.95
N SER A 355 12.83 8.25 -17.21
CA SER A 355 13.55 8.25 -18.49
C SER A 355 14.29 6.93 -18.73
N SER A 356 14.89 6.36 -17.70
CA SER A 356 15.60 5.08 -17.81
C SER A 356 14.67 3.88 -18.05
N MET A 357 13.39 3.99 -17.65
CA MET A 357 12.37 3.00 -17.99
C MET A 357 11.94 3.07 -19.46
N LEU A 358 11.87 4.27 -20.06
CA LEU A 358 11.40 4.45 -21.44
C LEU A 358 12.49 4.23 -22.49
N VAL A 359 13.73 4.60 -22.17
CA VAL A 359 14.87 4.49 -23.08
C VAL A 359 15.79 3.37 -22.58
N SER A 360 15.66 2.20 -23.18
CA SER A 360 16.55 1.07 -22.90
C SER A 360 18.00 1.48 -23.19
N HIS A 361 18.91 1.19 -22.27
CA HIS A 361 20.35 1.57 -22.29
C HIS A 361 20.68 3.05 -21.95
N LEU A 362 19.71 3.88 -21.57
CA LEU A 362 20.03 5.24 -21.09
C LEU A 362 20.91 5.20 -19.82
N LEU A 363 20.61 4.27 -18.92
CA LEU A 363 21.38 4.02 -17.71
C LEU A 363 21.68 2.51 -17.58
N PRO A 364 22.92 2.13 -17.21
CA PRO A 364 23.20 0.77 -16.77
C PRO A 364 22.30 0.38 -15.59
N GLY A 365 21.90 -0.90 -15.51
CA GLY A 365 21.00 -1.35 -14.44
C GLY A 365 21.51 -1.06 -13.03
N LEU A 366 22.83 -1.10 -12.81
CA LEU A 366 23.45 -0.68 -11.54
C LEU A 366 23.16 0.78 -11.20
N VAL A 367 23.21 1.67 -12.18
CA VAL A 367 22.92 3.09 -12.00
C VAL A 367 21.44 3.28 -11.68
N VAL A 368 20.54 2.52 -12.30
CA VAL A 368 19.12 2.52 -11.92
C VAL A 368 18.93 2.11 -10.45
N GLY A 369 19.67 1.10 -9.99
CA GLY A 369 19.70 0.71 -8.57
C GLY A 369 20.14 1.86 -7.66
N VAL A 370 21.22 2.57 -8.02
CA VAL A 370 21.71 3.74 -7.26
C VAL A 370 20.68 4.88 -7.24
N VAL A 371 20.02 5.17 -8.36
CA VAL A 371 18.98 6.20 -8.45
C VAL A 371 17.81 5.88 -7.53
N LEU A 372 17.36 4.61 -7.51
CA LEU A 372 16.29 4.16 -6.64
C LEU A 372 16.68 4.19 -5.17
N PHE A 373 17.89 3.74 -4.83
CA PHE A 373 18.42 3.82 -3.47
C PHE A 373 18.50 5.26 -2.99
N ALA A 374 19.05 6.16 -3.82
CA ALA A 374 19.11 7.58 -3.52
C ALA A 374 17.72 8.17 -3.31
N ASN A 375 16.73 7.81 -4.15
CA ASN A 375 15.36 8.26 -3.99
C ASN A 375 14.75 7.78 -2.66
N GLY A 376 14.99 6.52 -2.28
CA GLY A 376 14.62 5.99 -0.99
C GLY A 376 15.23 6.77 0.19
N CYS A 377 16.53 7.07 0.15
CA CYS A 377 17.20 7.88 1.17
C CYS A 377 16.60 9.30 1.27
N VAL A 378 16.31 9.93 0.13
CA VAL A 378 15.75 11.28 0.07
C VAL A 378 14.32 11.30 0.60
N LEU A 379 13.51 10.26 0.34
CA LEU A 379 12.18 10.10 0.95
C LEU A 379 12.29 9.99 2.48
N MET A 380 13.19 9.14 3.00
CA MET A 380 13.40 9.02 4.45
C MET A 380 13.87 10.34 5.08
N TYR A 381 14.72 11.10 4.37
CA TYR A 381 15.13 12.42 4.79
C TYR A 381 13.96 13.43 4.78
N LEU A 382 13.09 13.39 3.76
CA LEU A 382 11.88 14.21 3.71
C LEU A 382 10.97 13.92 4.90
N MET A 383 10.80 12.66 5.27
CA MET A 383 10.04 12.26 6.45
C MET A 383 10.59 12.91 7.72
N SER A 384 11.91 12.89 7.90
CA SER A 384 12.58 13.51 9.05
C SER A 384 12.37 15.03 9.10
N ILE A 385 12.42 15.70 7.93
CA ILE A 385 12.10 17.13 7.81
C ILE A 385 10.65 17.40 8.20
N LEU A 386 9.68 16.64 7.68
CA LEU A 386 8.26 16.83 7.97
C LEU A 386 7.96 16.63 9.46
N LEU A 387 8.55 15.61 10.08
CA LEU A 387 8.44 15.36 11.52
C LEU A 387 9.03 16.49 12.36
N THR A 388 10.13 17.09 11.90
CA THR A 388 10.75 18.24 12.58
C THR A 388 9.88 19.49 12.45
N LEU A 389 9.30 19.69 11.27
CA LEU A 389 8.40 20.81 10.99
C LEU A 389 7.15 20.77 11.88
N ASP A 390 6.52 19.60 12.00
CA ASP A 390 5.34 19.42 12.87
C ASP A 390 5.65 19.74 14.32
N LYS A 391 6.81 19.28 14.84
CA LYS A 391 7.23 19.61 16.21
C LYS A 391 7.36 21.11 16.43
N MET A 392 7.91 21.84 15.45
CA MET A 392 8.04 23.29 15.53
C MET A 392 6.69 24.00 15.48
N ILE A 393 5.77 23.54 14.62
CA ILE A 393 4.42 24.09 14.52
C ILE A 393 3.68 23.87 15.86
N SER A 394 3.75 22.66 16.42
CA SER A 394 3.11 22.34 17.70
C SER A 394 3.73 23.12 18.87
N GLN A 395 5.05 23.35 18.89
CA GLN A 395 5.70 24.19 19.89
C GLN A 395 5.26 25.65 19.79
N LYS A 396 5.16 26.19 18.57
CA LYS A 396 4.69 27.56 18.34
C LYS A 396 3.23 27.74 18.76
N ALA A 397 2.37 26.77 18.48
CA ALA A 397 0.97 26.79 18.92
C ALA A 397 0.87 26.84 20.45
N LYS A 398 1.61 25.96 21.17
CA LYS A 398 1.64 25.95 22.64
C LYS A 398 2.17 27.25 23.26
N MET A 399 3.16 27.89 22.64
CA MET A 399 3.67 29.18 23.11
C MET A 399 2.67 30.32 22.88
N SER A 400 1.89 30.27 21.80
CA SER A 400 0.82 31.25 21.53
C SER A 400 -0.31 31.12 22.55
N ASP A 401 -0.73 29.90 22.88
CA ASP A 401 -1.80 29.63 23.84
C ASP A 401 -1.39 29.93 25.30
N ALA A 402 -0.10 29.85 25.64
CA ALA A 402 0.42 30.22 26.96
C ALA A 402 0.62 31.74 27.12
N SER A 403 0.44 32.52 26.04
CA SER A 403 0.59 33.98 26.02
C SER A 403 -0.74 34.74 25.88
N SER A 404 -1.86 34.01 25.83
CA SER A 404 -3.23 34.51 26.03
C SER A 404 -3.72 34.08 27.40
#